data_AF-A0A9P8JVA8-F1
#
_entry.id   AF-A0A9P8JVA8-F1
#
_cell.length_a   1.000
_cell.length_b   1.000
_cell.length_c   1.000
_cell.angle_alpha   90.00
_cell.angle_beta   90.00
_cell.angle_gamma   90.00
#
_symmetry.space_group_name_H-M   'P 1'
#
loop_
_entity.id
_entity.type
_entity.pdbx_description
1 polymer ?
#
loop_
_entity_poly.entity_id
_entity_poly.type
_entity_poly.pdbx_seq_one_letter_code
_entity_poly.pdbx_strand_id
1 'polypeptide(L)'
;MDSNEEVPYIRNYFYVGGKYVSDGSGGHAFQDQMYVERLTPLGGPRKQTPLVFIPGAGQTGTNFLNKPDGGRGWASLFVMQGFEVYIVEQTSRGRSAWRPGAGPGLISFSAELIQQRFTAPQDYKLWPQAVNHTQWPGTGRMGDPIFDAFYSSNVQLSNNDTYSQATVQAAGAALLDRIGSPVIIIGHSQAGPMAILVADARPNLTEAIILLEPGGPPFRGAVFNNASARPWGLADVPLVYSPPVADPVIDLVKEVVFASSENLDGCVLQASSPAPRHLSNLAPKPILVVTAEASYHAIYDYCTVSYLRQAGCARTDHLELGNAGVHGNGHMFFMEKNSREIWDLLLEWIEWHLG
;
A
#
# COMPACT_ATOMS: atom_id res chain seq x y z
N MET A 1 24.13 -7.62 -19.61
CA MET A 1 24.26 -8.92 -18.91
C MET A 1 23.63 -8.72 -17.55
N ASP A 2 22.42 -9.25 -17.37
CA ASP A 2 21.71 -9.17 -16.09
C ASP A 2 22.39 -10.19 -15.16
N SER A 3 23.33 -9.73 -14.34
CA SER A 3 23.91 -10.61 -13.33
C SER A 3 22.83 -10.85 -12.27
N ASN A 4 22.58 -12.12 -11.96
CA ASN A 4 21.79 -12.53 -10.80
C ASN A 4 22.45 -12.14 -9.45
N GLU A 5 23.52 -11.33 -9.49
CA GLU A 5 24.26 -10.90 -8.32
C GLU A 5 23.62 -9.67 -7.69
N GLU A 6 23.29 -9.79 -6.40
CA GLU A 6 22.92 -8.64 -5.56
C GLU A 6 24.03 -7.57 -5.56
N VAL A 7 23.64 -6.31 -5.39
CA VAL A 7 24.62 -5.22 -5.22
C VAL A 7 24.86 -4.93 -3.75
N PRO A 8 26.10 -4.62 -3.34
CA PRO A 8 26.35 -4.20 -1.97
C PRO A 8 25.68 -2.84 -1.67
N TYR A 9 25.11 -2.73 -0.48
CA TYR A 9 24.53 -1.50 0.04
C TYR A 9 24.80 -1.36 1.54
N ILE A 10 24.71 -0.14 2.05
CA ILE A 10 24.80 0.16 3.47
C ILE A 10 23.40 0.02 4.06
N ARG A 11 23.26 -0.87 5.06
CA ARG A 11 22.03 -1.06 5.82
C ARG A 11 22.12 -0.31 7.14
N ASN A 12 21.10 0.48 7.44
CA ASN A 12 20.89 1.10 8.74
C ASN A 12 19.43 0.88 9.17
N TYR A 13 19.12 1.11 10.45
CA TYR A 13 17.74 1.13 10.94
C TYR A 13 17.57 2.15 12.04
N PHE A 14 16.33 2.61 12.23
CA PHE A 14 15.94 3.47 13.33
C PHE A 14 14.44 3.37 13.58
N TYR A 15 13.98 4.01 14.66
CA TYR A 15 12.55 4.19 14.95
C TYR A 15 12.16 5.65 14.82
N VAL A 16 10.91 5.90 14.44
CA VAL A 16 10.29 7.23 14.36
C VAL A 16 8.87 7.21 14.92
N GLY A 17 8.37 8.39 15.28
CA GLY A 17 7.06 8.53 15.92
C GLY A 17 7.01 7.88 17.30
N GLY A 18 5.81 7.46 17.68
CA GLY A 18 5.52 6.89 18.98
C GLY A 18 5.43 7.92 20.12
N LYS A 19 4.97 7.44 21.28
CA LYS A 19 4.78 8.25 22.48
C LYS A 19 4.83 7.39 23.74
N TYR A 20 5.17 8.02 24.86
CA TYR A 20 4.93 7.43 26.18
C TYR A 20 3.45 7.54 26.53
N VAL A 21 2.90 6.44 27.06
CA VAL A 21 1.55 6.36 27.62
C VAL A 21 1.63 5.79 29.03
N SER A 22 0.69 6.17 29.91
CA SER A 22 0.60 5.55 31.24
C SER A 22 0.33 4.06 31.12
N ASP A 23 0.97 3.25 31.97
CA ASP A 23 0.75 1.80 32.01
C ASP A 23 -0.39 1.36 32.94
N GLY A 24 -1.01 2.30 33.67
CA GLY A 24 -2.06 2.01 34.66
C GLY A 24 -1.56 1.52 36.02
N SER A 25 -0.25 1.36 36.19
CA SER A 25 0.41 0.89 37.43
C SER A 25 1.39 1.92 38.02
N GLY A 26 1.28 3.18 37.57
CA GLY A 26 2.16 4.29 37.98
C GLY A 26 3.41 4.45 37.12
N GLY A 27 3.61 3.60 36.11
CA GLY A 27 4.69 3.72 35.12
C GLY A 27 4.21 4.21 33.76
N HIS A 28 5.12 4.17 32.78
CA HIS A 28 4.86 4.53 31.39
C HIS A 28 5.48 3.50 30.45
N ALA A 29 4.78 3.23 29.34
CA ALA A 29 5.27 2.39 28.24
C ALA A 29 5.32 3.22 26.95
N PHE A 30 6.24 2.87 26.05
CA PHE A 30 6.31 3.47 24.72
C PHE A 30 5.48 2.64 23.72
N GLN A 31 4.70 3.31 22.87
CA GLN A 31 3.89 2.65 21.83
C GLN A 31 3.80 3.52 20.56
N ASP A 32 3.25 2.96 19.50
CA ASP A 32 2.96 3.61 18.21
C ASP A 32 4.22 4.10 17.46
N GLN A 33 5.39 3.55 17.79
CA GLN A 33 6.62 3.76 17.03
C GLN A 33 6.63 2.92 15.75
N MET A 34 7.29 3.45 14.73
CA MET A 34 7.51 2.81 13.45
C MET A 34 8.99 2.46 13.30
N TYR A 35 9.29 1.18 13.11
CA TYR A 35 10.57 0.70 12.66
C TYR A 35 10.79 1.08 11.20
N VAL A 36 12.01 1.51 10.89
CA VAL A 36 12.42 1.90 9.54
C VAL A 36 13.78 1.27 9.25
N GLU A 37 13.83 0.48 8.20
CA GLU A 37 15.07 -0.02 7.60
C GLU A 37 15.46 0.89 6.43
N ARG A 38 16.72 1.33 6.38
CA ARG A 38 17.26 2.20 5.34
C ARG A 38 18.35 1.46 4.58
N LEU A 39 18.20 1.38 3.27
CA LEU A 39 19.15 0.79 2.34
C LEU A 39 19.72 1.90 1.45
N THR A 40 21.02 2.13 1.54
CA THR A 40 21.71 3.18 0.79
C THR A 40 22.71 2.53 -0.18
N PRO A 41 22.71 2.86 -1.49
CA PRO A 41 23.71 2.36 -2.42
C PRO A 41 25.14 2.68 -1.94
N LEU A 42 26.10 1.76 -2.11
CA LEU A 42 27.45 1.90 -1.54
C LEU A 42 28.19 3.19 -1.96
N GLY A 43 27.98 3.65 -3.19
CA GLY A 43 28.54 4.91 -3.71
C GLY A 43 27.73 6.17 -3.35
N GLY A 44 26.72 6.03 -2.48
CA GLY A 44 25.71 7.05 -2.22
C GLY A 44 24.54 7.00 -3.23
N PRO A 45 23.42 7.67 -2.93
CA PRO A 45 22.27 7.74 -3.82
C PRO A 45 22.63 8.46 -5.13
N ARG A 46 22.20 7.91 -6.26
CA ARG A 46 22.28 8.57 -7.58
C ARG A 46 20.96 9.24 -7.96
N LYS A 47 19.84 8.73 -7.44
CA LYS A 47 18.51 9.31 -7.58
C LYS A 47 18.28 10.26 -6.40
N GLN A 48 17.78 11.46 -6.67
CA GLN A 48 17.60 12.52 -5.66
C GLN A 48 16.41 12.23 -4.72
N THR A 49 15.39 11.57 -5.23
CA THR A 49 14.15 11.28 -4.50
C THR A 49 14.20 9.86 -3.93
N PRO A 50 14.30 9.67 -2.61
CA PRO A 50 14.26 8.35 -2.00
C PRO A 50 12.86 7.73 -2.06
N LEU A 51 12.80 6.42 -1.86
CA LEU A 51 11.56 5.64 -1.83
C LEU A 51 11.20 5.25 -0.40
N VAL A 52 9.91 5.33 -0.03
CA VAL A 52 9.38 4.82 1.24
C VAL A 52 8.35 3.73 0.96
N PHE A 53 8.69 2.48 1.29
CA PHE A 53 7.80 1.33 1.15
C PHE A 53 7.00 1.07 2.42
N ILE A 54 5.68 0.95 2.27
CA ILE A 54 4.74 0.62 3.35
C ILE A 54 4.04 -0.72 3.03
N PRO A 55 4.30 -1.80 3.78
CA PRO A 55 3.75 -3.13 3.51
C PRO A 55 2.26 -3.21 3.88
N GLY A 56 1.53 -4.14 3.26
CA GLY A 56 0.10 -4.35 3.47
C GLY A 56 -0.30 -5.13 4.74
N ALA A 57 -1.54 -5.61 4.76
CA ALA A 57 -2.13 -6.32 5.89
C ALA A 57 -1.42 -7.67 6.14
N GLY A 58 -1.11 -7.96 7.40
CA GLY A 58 -0.45 -9.20 7.79
C GLY A 58 1.01 -9.34 7.33
N GLN A 59 1.58 -8.32 6.70
CA GLN A 59 2.95 -8.33 6.17
C GLN A 59 3.88 -7.37 6.94
N THR A 60 5.19 -7.52 6.70
CA THR A 60 6.25 -6.61 7.15
C THR A 60 7.07 -6.12 5.95
N GLY A 61 8.10 -5.30 6.21
CA GLY A 61 9.03 -4.84 5.19
C GLY A 61 9.81 -5.95 4.46
N THR A 62 9.90 -7.14 5.06
CA THR A 62 10.59 -8.31 4.48
C THR A 62 10.10 -8.65 3.08
N ASN A 63 8.83 -8.37 2.81
CA ASN A 63 8.16 -8.61 1.54
C ASN A 63 8.77 -7.92 0.32
N PHE A 64 9.51 -6.83 0.53
CA PHE A 64 10.16 -6.09 -0.54
C PHE A 64 11.64 -6.47 -0.72
N LEU A 65 12.23 -7.18 0.25
CA LEU A 65 13.64 -7.56 0.25
C LEU A 65 13.90 -8.74 -0.69
N ASN A 66 13.22 -9.86 -0.44
CA ASN A 66 13.35 -11.10 -1.21
C ASN A 66 11.96 -11.67 -1.50
N LYS A 67 11.85 -12.37 -2.64
CA LYS A 67 10.68 -13.14 -3.00
C LYS A 67 10.65 -14.46 -2.22
N PRO A 68 9.48 -15.08 -2.01
CA PRO A 68 9.36 -16.32 -1.24
C PRO A 68 10.03 -17.53 -1.91
N ASP A 69 10.30 -17.46 -3.22
CA ASP A 69 11.09 -18.44 -3.96
C ASP A 69 12.61 -18.23 -3.81
N GLY A 70 13.04 -17.27 -2.98
CA GLY A 70 14.44 -16.87 -2.78
C GLY A 70 14.96 -15.88 -3.82
N GLY A 71 14.14 -15.50 -4.81
CA GLY A 71 14.50 -14.53 -5.83
C GLY A 71 14.66 -13.11 -5.29
N ARG A 72 15.29 -12.25 -6.11
CA ARG A 72 15.50 -10.83 -5.82
C ARG A 72 14.17 -10.08 -5.68
N GLY A 73 14.04 -9.29 -4.61
CA GLY A 73 12.90 -8.39 -4.40
C GLY A 73 13.12 -6.99 -4.99
N TRP A 74 12.07 -6.17 -4.95
CA TRP A 74 12.09 -4.82 -5.52
C TRP A 74 13.03 -3.85 -4.81
N ALA A 75 13.26 -4.01 -3.50
CA ALA A 75 14.19 -3.16 -2.75
C ALA A 75 15.59 -3.21 -3.37
N SER A 76 16.09 -4.42 -3.66
CA SER A 76 17.37 -4.61 -4.34
C SER A 76 17.39 -3.95 -5.72
N LEU A 77 16.34 -4.15 -6.52
CA LEU A 77 16.26 -3.56 -7.86
C LEU A 77 16.33 -2.01 -7.83
N PHE A 78 15.63 -1.37 -6.89
CA PHE A 78 15.71 0.08 -6.74
C PHE A 78 17.06 0.57 -6.22
N VAL A 79 17.67 -0.14 -5.27
CA VAL A 79 19.03 0.17 -4.80
C VAL A 79 20.04 0.06 -5.95
N MET A 80 19.91 -0.93 -6.84
CA MET A 80 20.73 -1.05 -8.05
C MET A 80 20.59 0.16 -8.98
N GLN A 81 19.39 0.72 -9.09
CA GLN A 81 19.14 1.96 -9.85
C GLN A 81 19.59 3.23 -9.12
N GLY A 82 20.19 3.10 -7.94
CA GLY A 82 20.76 4.21 -7.18
C GLY A 82 19.72 4.98 -6.35
N PHE A 83 18.55 4.40 -6.10
CA PHE A 83 17.63 4.94 -5.11
C PHE A 83 18.12 4.63 -3.70
N GLU A 84 17.94 5.59 -2.81
CA GLU A 84 17.88 5.29 -1.39
C GLU A 84 16.49 4.78 -1.03
N VAL A 85 16.43 3.68 -0.29
CA VAL A 85 15.18 2.97 -0.01
C VAL A 85 14.96 2.89 1.50
N TYR A 86 13.79 3.34 1.94
CA TYR A 86 13.29 3.19 3.30
C TYR A 86 12.15 2.19 3.28
N ILE A 87 12.24 1.16 4.13
CA ILE A 87 11.22 0.13 4.26
C ILE A 87 10.71 0.20 5.69
N VAL A 88 9.43 0.49 5.85
CA VAL A 88 8.84 0.62 7.19
C VAL A 88 8.14 -0.66 7.60
N GLU A 89 8.00 -0.83 8.91
CA GLU A 89 6.99 -1.72 9.46
C GLU A 89 5.92 -0.86 10.15
N GLN A 90 4.65 -1.05 9.77
CA GLN A 90 3.54 -0.29 10.33
C GLN A 90 3.57 -0.28 11.86
N THR A 91 2.99 0.73 12.51
CA THR A 91 2.83 0.75 13.96
C THR A 91 2.10 -0.52 14.43
N SER A 92 2.53 -1.11 15.55
CA SER A 92 2.00 -2.38 16.06
C SER A 92 2.12 -3.58 15.09
N ARG A 93 3.19 -3.63 14.28
CA ARG A 93 3.50 -4.70 13.33
C ARG A 93 4.99 -5.08 13.40
N GLY A 94 5.28 -6.38 13.58
CA GLY A 94 6.66 -6.88 13.58
C GLY A 94 7.58 -6.19 14.60
N ARG A 95 8.66 -5.57 14.13
CA ARG A 95 9.66 -4.80 14.89
C ARG A 95 9.08 -3.49 15.45
N SER A 96 7.99 -2.98 14.89
CA SER A 96 7.19 -1.91 15.49
C SER A 96 6.28 -2.50 16.57
N ALA A 97 6.83 -2.72 17.75
CA ALA A 97 6.20 -3.52 18.80
C ALA A 97 4.77 -3.04 19.15
N TRP A 98 3.83 -4.00 19.15
CA TRP A 98 2.51 -3.83 19.76
C TRP A 98 2.63 -3.96 21.28
N ARG A 99 1.82 -3.19 22.01
CA ARG A 99 1.76 -3.24 23.47
C ARG A 99 0.56 -4.08 23.94
N PRO A 100 0.77 -5.21 24.63
CA PRO A 100 -0.32 -6.00 25.19
C PRO A 100 -1.21 -5.21 26.15
N GLY A 101 -2.52 -5.35 25.99
CA GLY A 101 -3.52 -4.66 26.82
C GLY A 101 -3.68 -3.16 26.53
N ALA A 102 -2.99 -2.63 25.51
CA ALA A 102 -3.13 -1.25 25.07
C ALA A 102 -3.52 -1.19 23.58
N GLY A 103 -4.49 -0.34 23.25
CA GLY A 103 -4.96 -0.17 21.88
C GLY A 103 -5.82 -1.34 21.37
N PRO A 104 -6.02 -1.45 20.04
CA PRO A 104 -6.87 -2.47 19.44
C PRO A 104 -6.28 -3.87 19.54
N GLY A 105 -7.18 -4.86 19.46
CA GLY A 105 -6.80 -6.26 19.42
C GLY A 105 -6.05 -6.62 18.15
N LEU A 106 -5.24 -7.67 18.22
CA LEU A 106 -4.54 -8.21 17.07
C LEU A 106 -5.26 -9.44 16.51
N ILE A 107 -5.23 -9.58 15.18
CA ILE A 107 -5.74 -10.73 14.43
C ILE A 107 -4.65 -11.31 13.53
N SER A 108 -4.85 -12.54 13.04
CA SER A 108 -4.02 -13.17 12.00
C SER A 108 -4.92 -13.66 10.88
N PHE A 109 -4.41 -13.68 9.65
CA PHE A 109 -5.08 -14.35 8.55
C PHE A 109 -4.81 -15.86 8.61
N SER A 110 -5.81 -16.67 8.26
CA SER A 110 -5.60 -18.10 8.10
C SER A 110 -4.88 -18.37 6.78
N ALA A 111 -4.23 -19.53 6.69
CA ALA A 111 -3.61 -19.98 5.45
C ALA A 111 -4.64 -20.09 4.31
N GLU A 112 -5.85 -20.55 4.59
CA GLU A 112 -6.92 -20.64 3.60
C GLU A 112 -7.31 -19.28 3.03
N LEU A 113 -7.41 -18.24 3.87
CA LEU A 113 -7.67 -16.88 3.40
C LEU A 113 -6.56 -16.42 2.45
N ILE A 114 -5.30 -16.69 2.80
CA ILE A 114 -4.15 -16.32 1.99
C ILE A 114 -4.15 -17.05 0.65
N GLN A 115 -4.41 -18.35 0.63
CA GLN A 115 -4.57 -19.13 -0.61
C GLN A 115 -5.69 -18.58 -1.49
N GLN A 116 -6.86 -18.34 -0.89
CA GLN A 116 -8.06 -17.89 -1.60
C GLN A 116 -7.89 -16.52 -2.24
N ARG A 117 -7.17 -15.62 -1.58
CA ARG A 117 -7.14 -14.20 -1.96
C ARG A 117 -5.86 -13.79 -2.68
N PHE A 118 -4.75 -14.47 -2.42
CA PHE A 118 -3.43 -13.95 -2.79
C PHE A 118 -2.59 -14.93 -3.59
N THR A 119 -2.45 -16.20 -3.15
CA THR A 119 -1.43 -17.10 -3.73
C THR A 119 -1.99 -18.18 -4.65
N ALA A 120 -3.27 -18.54 -4.52
CA ALA A 120 -3.93 -19.52 -5.37
C ALA A 120 -5.39 -19.15 -5.76
N PRO A 121 -5.73 -17.87 -6.01
CA PRO A 121 -7.11 -17.46 -6.31
C PRO A 121 -7.76 -18.19 -7.49
N GLN A 122 -6.99 -18.61 -8.49
CA GLN A 122 -7.46 -19.36 -9.66
C GLN A 122 -8.18 -20.67 -9.33
N ASP A 123 -7.91 -21.25 -8.17
CA ASP A 123 -8.54 -22.49 -7.73
C ASP A 123 -9.90 -22.26 -7.08
N TYR A 124 -10.07 -21.10 -6.46
CA TYR A 124 -11.26 -20.74 -5.69
C TYR A 124 -12.25 -19.91 -6.49
N LYS A 125 -11.74 -19.11 -7.44
CA LYS A 125 -12.54 -18.33 -8.39
C LYS A 125 -13.62 -17.46 -7.72
N LEU A 126 -13.25 -16.83 -6.60
CA LEU A 126 -14.15 -15.99 -5.82
C LEU A 126 -14.49 -14.65 -6.52
N TRP A 127 -13.78 -14.32 -7.59
CA TRP A 127 -14.06 -13.22 -8.50
C TRP A 127 -13.75 -13.64 -9.95
N PRO A 128 -14.32 -12.97 -10.97
CA PRO A 128 -14.21 -13.39 -12.36
C PRO A 128 -12.76 -13.50 -12.86
N GLN A 129 -11.92 -12.52 -12.55
CA GLN A 129 -10.56 -12.41 -13.04
C GLN A 129 -9.58 -13.40 -12.38
N ALA A 130 -9.96 -14.03 -11.26
CA ALA A 130 -9.11 -14.96 -10.52
C ALA A 130 -8.57 -16.09 -11.40
N VAL A 131 -9.33 -16.50 -12.42
CA VAL A 131 -8.97 -17.57 -13.36
C VAL A 131 -7.69 -17.28 -14.14
N ASN A 132 -7.29 -16.01 -14.26
CA ASN A 132 -6.10 -15.60 -15.00
C ASN A 132 -4.81 -15.78 -14.19
N HIS A 133 -4.89 -16.05 -12.87
CA HIS A 133 -3.71 -16.06 -12.02
C HIS A 133 -2.79 -17.25 -12.33
N THR A 134 -1.56 -16.93 -12.76
CA THR A 134 -0.57 -17.92 -13.25
C THR A 134 0.87 -17.60 -12.83
N GLN A 135 1.11 -16.45 -12.19
CA GLN A 135 2.47 -15.96 -11.95
C GLN A 135 3.04 -16.28 -10.55
N TRP A 136 2.28 -16.90 -9.65
CA TRP A 136 2.85 -17.41 -8.39
C TRP A 136 3.95 -18.47 -8.65
N PRO A 137 5.12 -18.41 -7.98
CA PRO A 137 6.26 -19.28 -8.29
C PRO A 137 6.15 -20.73 -7.78
N GLY A 138 4.99 -21.15 -7.25
CA GLY A 138 4.70 -22.51 -6.77
C GLY A 138 3.22 -22.86 -6.90
N THR A 139 2.71 -23.83 -6.14
CA THR A 139 1.25 -24.10 -6.17
C THR A 139 0.44 -23.04 -5.44
N GLY A 140 1.07 -22.28 -4.55
CA GLY A 140 0.40 -21.26 -3.73
C GLY A 140 -0.49 -21.85 -2.65
N ARG A 141 -0.25 -23.09 -2.23
CA ARG A 141 -1.06 -23.85 -1.27
C ARG A 141 -0.20 -24.39 -0.13
N MET A 142 -0.80 -24.62 1.03
CA MET A 142 -0.16 -25.24 2.20
C MET A 142 0.59 -26.51 1.82
N GLY A 143 1.83 -26.62 2.30
CA GLY A 143 2.74 -27.73 2.00
C GLY A 143 3.58 -27.55 0.74
N ASP A 144 3.30 -26.54 -0.10
CA ASP A 144 4.24 -26.05 -1.11
C ASP A 144 5.32 -25.19 -0.40
N PRO A 145 6.62 -25.47 -0.58
CA PRO A 145 7.68 -24.76 0.14
C PRO A 145 7.68 -23.24 -0.05
N ILE A 146 7.24 -22.76 -1.21
CA ILE A 146 7.18 -21.33 -1.53
C ILE A 146 6.00 -20.68 -0.80
N PHE A 147 4.83 -21.33 -0.79
CA PHE A 147 3.72 -20.87 0.02
C PHE A 147 4.07 -20.88 1.52
N ASP A 148 4.66 -21.96 2.03
CA ASP A 148 5.01 -22.06 3.45
C ASP A 148 6.05 -21.00 3.85
N ALA A 149 7.02 -20.71 2.99
CA ALA A 149 7.97 -19.62 3.18
C ALA A 149 7.25 -18.26 3.24
N PHE A 150 6.34 -17.98 2.31
CA PHE A 150 5.54 -16.75 2.34
C PHE A 150 4.64 -16.67 3.58
N TYR A 151 3.92 -17.73 3.93
CA TYR A 151 3.03 -17.74 5.09
C TYR A 151 3.84 -17.55 6.39
N SER A 152 5.06 -18.10 6.48
CA SER A 152 5.93 -17.90 7.64
C SER A 152 6.39 -16.45 7.84
N SER A 153 6.37 -15.61 6.79
CA SER A 153 6.66 -14.16 6.90
C SER A 153 5.44 -13.33 7.29
N ASN A 154 4.25 -13.93 7.36
CA ASN A 154 3.04 -13.23 7.79
C ASN A 154 3.03 -13.08 9.32
N VAL A 155 2.51 -11.94 9.79
CA VAL A 155 2.45 -11.59 11.20
C VAL A 155 1.08 -11.03 11.56
N GLN A 156 0.81 -10.85 12.85
CA GLN A 156 -0.44 -10.28 13.35
C GLN A 156 -0.63 -8.83 12.91
N LEU A 157 -1.88 -8.39 12.81
CA LEU A 157 -2.27 -7.00 12.52
C LEU A 157 -3.36 -6.51 13.47
N SER A 158 -3.43 -5.19 13.67
CA SER A 158 -4.56 -4.53 14.33
C SER A 158 -5.86 -4.82 13.60
N ASN A 159 -6.93 -5.08 14.35
CA ASN A 159 -8.30 -5.23 13.83
C ASN A 159 -9.05 -3.90 13.72
N ASN A 160 -8.36 -2.77 13.87
CA ASN A 160 -8.94 -1.43 13.84
C ASN A 160 -8.19 -0.56 12.83
N ASP A 161 -8.79 -0.35 11.66
CA ASP A 161 -8.20 0.42 10.57
C ASP A 161 -8.05 1.90 10.93
N THR A 162 -9.00 2.51 11.65
CA THR A 162 -8.90 3.90 12.13
C THR A 162 -7.66 4.09 13.00
N TYR A 163 -7.41 3.17 13.94
CA TYR A 163 -6.22 3.22 14.80
C TYR A 163 -4.93 3.04 14.00
N SER A 164 -4.88 2.03 13.12
CA SER A 164 -3.70 1.78 12.29
C SER A 164 -3.38 2.94 11.37
N GLN A 165 -4.39 3.49 10.69
CA GLN A 165 -4.22 4.65 9.81
C GLN A 165 -3.76 5.90 10.58
N ALA A 166 -4.37 6.22 11.73
CA ALA A 166 -3.97 7.37 12.53
C ALA A 166 -2.52 7.27 13.03
N THR A 167 -2.13 6.10 13.54
CA THR A 167 -0.79 5.90 14.11
C THR A 167 0.29 5.80 13.02
N VAL A 168 0.00 5.15 11.89
CA VAL A 168 0.90 5.12 10.72
C VAL A 168 1.03 6.51 10.10
N GLN A 169 -0.05 7.30 10.00
CA GLN A 169 0.03 8.69 9.52
C GLN A 169 0.97 9.52 10.38
N ALA A 170 0.80 9.46 11.72
CA ALA A 170 1.63 10.23 12.64
C ALA A 170 3.12 9.82 12.59
N ALA A 171 3.40 8.51 12.61
CA ALA A 171 4.77 8.02 12.56
C ALA A 171 5.41 8.21 11.16
N GLY A 172 4.63 8.07 10.08
CA GLY A 172 5.08 8.34 8.72
C GLY A 172 5.35 9.82 8.46
N ALA A 173 4.56 10.73 9.04
CA ALA A 173 4.87 12.15 9.02
C ALA A 173 6.21 12.45 9.71
N ALA A 174 6.46 11.85 10.87
CA ALA A 174 7.74 11.95 11.57
C ALA A 174 8.91 11.32 10.78
N LEU A 175 8.65 10.26 9.99
CA LEU A 175 9.62 9.71 9.07
C LEU A 175 10.01 10.74 8.01
N LEU A 176 9.03 11.34 7.33
CA LEU A 176 9.32 12.31 6.28
C LEU A 176 10.07 13.53 6.83
N ASP A 177 9.67 14.03 8.00
CA ASP A 177 10.39 15.12 8.70
C ASP A 177 11.85 14.76 8.98
N ARG A 178 12.13 13.50 9.34
CA ARG A 178 13.49 13.01 9.59
C ARG A 178 14.30 12.80 8.32
N ILE A 179 13.66 12.36 7.23
CA ILE A 179 14.32 12.26 5.91
C ILE A 179 14.71 13.66 5.43
N GLY A 180 13.83 14.64 5.61
CA GLY A 180 14.12 16.05 5.37
C GLY A 180 14.17 16.44 3.89
N SER A 181 13.81 15.54 2.98
CA SER A 181 13.67 15.78 1.54
C SER A 181 12.40 15.13 1.00
N PRO A 182 11.86 15.60 -0.14
CA PRO A 182 10.72 14.97 -0.79
C PRO A 182 10.98 13.50 -1.14
N VAL A 183 9.98 12.63 -0.94
CA VAL A 183 10.08 11.18 -1.18
C VAL A 183 8.98 10.68 -2.11
N ILE A 184 9.19 9.50 -2.72
CA ILE A 184 8.09 8.74 -3.33
C ILE A 184 7.57 7.74 -2.30
N ILE A 185 6.28 7.79 -2.00
CA ILE A 185 5.64 6.86 -1.06
C ILE A 185 5.00 5.72 -1.84
N ILE A 186 5.35 4.48 -1.51
CA ILE A 186 4.85 3.27 -2.16
C ILE A 186 4.07 2.45 -1.12
N GLY A 187 2.74 2.44 -1.23
CA GLY A 187 1.85 1.71 -0.32
C GLY A 187 1.18 0.51 -1.00
N HIS A 188 1.22 -0.66 -0.36
CA HIS A 188 0.55 -1.87 -0.86
C HIS A 188 -0.72 -2.22 -0.06
N SER A 189 -1.81 -2.58 -0.74
CA SER A 189 -3.00 -3.14 -0.11
C SER A 189 -3.54 -2.25 1.01
N GLN A 190 -3.68 -2.75 2.24
CA GLN A 190 -4.05 -1.99 3.44
C GLN A 190 -3.25 -0.68 3.63
N ALA A 191 -2.02 -0.61 3.13
CA ALA A 191 -1.20 0.60 3.21
C ALA A 191 -1.50 1.65 2.13
N GLY A 192 -2.39 1.38 1.18
CA GLY A 192 -2.83 2.36 0.18
C GLY A 192 -3.39 3.64 0.81
N PRO A 193 -4.46 3.55 1.63
CA PRO A 193 -4.94 4.68 2.43
C PRO A 193 -3.86 5.31 3.32
N MET A 194 -2.94 4.52 3.88
CA MET A 194 -1.87 5.02 4.74
C MET A 194 -0.85 5.87 3.97
N ALA A 195 -0.49 5.48 2.74
CA ALA A 195 0.39 6.27 1.88
C ALA A 195 -0.24 7.62 1.53
N ILE A 196 -1.53 7.62 1.20
CA ILE A 196 -2.33 8.83 0.98
C ILE A 196 -2.33 9.73 2.22
N LEU A 197 -2.54 9.16 3.40
CA LEU A 197 -2.59 9.91 4.66
C LEU A 197 -1.24 10.52 5.07
N VAL A 198 -0.14 9.78 4.88
CA VAL A 198 1.21 10.30 5.12
C VAL A 198 1.52 11.45 4.16
N ALA A 199 1.16 11.28 2.87
CA ALA A 199 1.30 12.34 1.88
C ALA A 199 0.48 13.59 2.23
N ASP A 200 -0.76 13.41 2.65
CA ASP A 200 -1.67 14.49 3.05
C ASP A 200 -1.15 15.25 4.29
N ALA A 201 -0.50 14.56 5.22
CA ALA A 201 0.10 15.14 6.41
C ALA A 201 1.41 15.91 6.13
N ARG A 202 2.14 15.54 5.07
CA ARG A 202 3.43 16.13 4.68
C ARG A 202 3.53 16.33 3.16
N PRO A 203 2.67 17.19 2.57
CA PRO A 203 2.61 17.36 1.13
C PRO A 203 3.91 17.94 0.56
N ASN A 204 4.62 18.80 1.31
CA ASN A 204 5.89 19.39 0.85
C ASN A 204 7.07 18.40 0.89
N LEU A 205 6.94 17.27 1.59
CA LEU A 205 7.95 16.20 1.65
C LEU A 205 7.50 14.95 0.88
N THR A 206 6.45 15.09 0.07
CA THR A 206 5.98 14.02 -0.81
C THR A 206 6.09 14.47 -2.25
N GLU A 207 6.91 13.79 -3.02
CA GLU A 207 7.11 14.06 -4.44
C GLU A 207 6.02 13.39 -5.28
N ALA A 208 5.79 12.09 -5.06
CA ALA A 208 4.80 11.27 -5.75
C ALA A 208 4.28 10.13 -4.87
N ILE A 209 3.16 9.53 -5.27
CA ILE A 209 2.54 8.40 -4.56
C ILE A 209 2.33 7.25 -5.54
N ILE A 210 2.75 6.05 -5.16
CA ILE A 210 2.48 4.81 -5.90
C ILE A 210 1.65 3.88 -5.00
N LEU A 211 0.47 3.52 -5.49
CA LEU A 211 -0.52 2.70 -4.81
C LEU A 211 -0.58 1.34 -5.51
N LEU A 212 0.00 0.33 -4.85
CA LEU A 212 0.00 -1.04 -5.32
C LEU A 212 -1.27 -1.72 -4.81
N GLU A 213 -2.30 -1.77 -5.65
CA GLU A 213 -3.63 -2.29 -5.30
C GLU A 213 -4.13 -1.73 -3.96
N PRO A 214 -4.43 -0.42 -3.86
CA PRO A 214 -4.77 0.22 -2.60
C PRO A 214 -6.08 -0.31 -2.01
N GLY A 215 -6.09 -0.46 -0.68
CA GLY A 215 -7.30 -0.80 0.06
C GLY A 215 -8.46 0.15 -0.27
N GLY A 216 -9.56 -0.41 -0.76
CA GLY A 216 -10.68 0.33 -1.32
C GLY A 216 -11.91 -0.59 -1.50
N PRO A 217 -12.87 -0.20 -2.36
CA PRO A 217 -13.01 1.10 -3.01
C PRO A 217 -13.42 2.22 -2.02
N PRO A 218 -13.61 3.46 -2.48
CA PRO A 218 -14.10 4.54 -1.63
C PRO A 218 -15.44 4.24 -0.94
N PHE A 219 -15.59 4.69 0.30
CA PHE A 219 -16.81 4.63 1.13
C PHE A 219 -17.39 3.25 1.51
N ARG A 220 -16.91 2.14 0.93
CA ARG A 220 -17.42 0.80 1.23
C ARG A 220 -16.42 -0.30 0.90
N GLY A 221 -16.59 -1.47 1.51
CA GLY A 221 -15.95 -2.70 1.05
C GLY A 221 -16.50 -3.18 -0.30
N ALA A 222 -15.73 -4.04 -0.97
CA ALA A 222 -16.12 -4.74 -2.19
C ALA A 222 -15.57 -6.18 -2.19
N VAL A 223 -16.10 -7.00 -3.11
CA VAL A 223 -15.78 -8.42 -3.34
C VAL A 223 -16.12 -9.35 -2.18
N PHE A 224 -15.60 -9.10 -0.99
CA PHE A 224 -15.75 -9.98 0.18
C PHE A 224 -16.77 -9.46 1.21
N ASN A 225 -17.18 -8.20 1.09
CA ASN A 225 -18.26 -7.58 1.84
C ASN A 225 -18.72 -6.31 1.13
N ASN A 226 -19.82 -5.71 1.61
CA ASN A 226 -20.33 -4.42 1.12
C ASN A 226 -20.56 -3.43 2.28
N ALA A 227 -19.79 -3.56 3.36
CA ALA A 227 -19.97 -2.73 4.55
C ALA A 227 -19.47 -1.30 4.30
N SER A 228 -20.10 -0.31 4.91
CA SER A 228 -19.58 1.06 4.94
C SER A 228 -18.18 1.08 5.53
N ALA A 229 -17.27 1.77 4.87
CA ALA A 229 -15.86 1.89 5.25
C ALA A 229 -15.33 3.24 4.78
N ARG A 230 -14.15 3.68 5.23
CA ARG A 230 -13.48 4.87 4.70
C ARG A 230 -14.41 6.09 4.59
N PRO A 231 -15.00 6.57 5.71
CA PRO A 231 -15.90 7.72 5.69
C PRO A 231 -15.32 8.95 4.97
N TRP A 232 -14.01 9.13 4.96
CA TRP A 232 -13.33 10.26 4.29
C TRP A 232 -13.01 10.01 2.82
N GLY A 233 -13.77 9.12 2.16
CA GLY A 233 -13.57 8.73 0.77
C GLY A 233 -12.53 7.62 0.66
N LEU A 234 -11.26 7.96 0.84
CA LEU A 234 -10.14 7.02 0.66
C LEU A 234 -9.60 6.46 1.98
N ALA A 235 -9.99 7.02 3.13
CA ALA A 235 -9.42 6.71 4.43
C ALA A 235 -10.48 6.68 5.55
N ASP A 236 -10.13 6.00 6.65
CA ASP A 236 -10.92 5.89 7.88
C ASP A 236 -10.65 7.02 8.87
N VAL A 237 -9.65 7.85 8.60
CA VAL A 237 -9.30 9.06 9.37
C VAL A 237 -9.31 10.30 8.46
N PRO A 238 -9.36 11.52 9.02
CA PRO A 238 -9.50 12.73 8.24
C PRO A 238 -8.43 12.95 7.15
N LEU A 239 -8.88 13.44 6.00
CA LEU A 239 -8.07 13.97 4.91
C LEU A 239 -8.37 15.45 4.71
N VAL A 240 -7.39 16.21 4.24
CA VAL A 240 -7.57 17.66 4.00
C VAL A 240 -8.29 17.90 2.68
N TYR A 241 -9.52 18.41 2.78
CA TYR A 241 -10.35 18.79 1.64
C TYR A 241 -10.47 20.31 1.46
N SER A 242 -10.74 20.73 0.23
CA SER A 242 -11.21 22.06 -0.14
C SER A 242 -12.43 21.94 -1.06
N PRO A 243 -13.60 22.49 -0.68
CA PRO A 243 -13.89 23.11 0.61
C PRO A 243 -13.72 22.13 1.81
N PRO A 244 -13.45 22.61 3.04
CA PRO A 244 -13.16 21.76 4.20
C PRO A 244 -14.32 20.84 4.60
N VAL A 245 -14.02 19.55 4.81
CA VAL A 245 -14.95 18.54 5.36
C VAL A 245 -14.84 18.55 6.88
N ALA A 246 -15.92 18.93 7.57
CA ALA A 246 -16.01 18.85 9.02
C ALA A 246 -16.69 17.54 9.46
N ASP A 247 -17.75 17.15 8.76
CA ASP A 247 -18.43 15.87 8.96
C ASP A 247 -18.53 15.12 7.62
N PRO A 248 -17.77 14.03 7.42
CA PRO A 248 -17.78 13.31 6.15
C PRO A 248 -19.12 12.67 5.80
N VAL A 249 -20.04 12.51 6.76
CA VAL A 249 -21.40 12.00 6.48
C VAL A 249 -22.25 13.08 5.81
N ILE A 250 -22.07 14.33 6.21
CA ILE A 250 -22.86 15.48 5.72
C ILE A 250 -22.19 16.09 4.48
N ASP A 251 -20.87 16.28 4.55
CA ASP A 251 -20.13 17.11 3.62
C ASP A 251 -19.70 16.40 2.34
N LEU A 252 -19.50 15.08 2.41
CA LEU A 252 -19.20 14.24 1.25
C LEU A 252 -20.49 13.57 0.79
N VAL A 253 -21.32 14.33 0.07
CA VAL A 253 -22.55 13.82 -0.54
C VAL A 253 -22.17 12.76 -1.58
N LYS A 254 -22.81 11.59 -1.53
CA LYS A 254 -22.40 10.40 -2.30
C LYS A 254 -23.39 10.10 -3.42
N GLU A 255 -22.87 9.53 -4.49
CA GLU A 255 -23.64 9.00 -5.62
C GLU A 255 -23.13 7.60 -5.97
N VAL A 256 -24.07 6.73 -6.36
CA VAL A 256 -23.74 5.38 -6.83
C VAL A 256 -23.63 5.40 -8.35
N VAL A 257 -22.46 5.00 -8.85
CA VAL A 257 -22.22 4.76 -10.27
C VAL A 257 -22.26 3.26 -10.51
N PHE A 258 -23.19 2.80 -11.33
CA PHE A 258 -23.34 1.38 -11.63
C PHE A 258 -22.13 0.84 -12.41
N ALA A 259 -21.82 -0.44 -12.21
CA ALA A 259 -20.77 -1.13 -12.95
C ALA A 259 -21.04 -1.09 -14.46
N SER A 260 -19.99 -0.90 -15.25
CA SER A 260 -20.08 -0.88 -16.72
C SER A 260 -20.13 -2.28 -17.33
N SER A 261 -19.82 -3.33 -16.56
CA SER A 261 -19.90 -4.72 -16.97
C SER A 261 -20.07 -5.65 -15.75
N GLU A 262 -20.44 -6.91 -15.99
CA GLU A 262 -20.58 -7.93 -14.95
C GLU A 262 -19.26 -8.31 -14.25
N ASN A 263 -18.12 -7.93 -14.85
CA ASN A 263 -16.78 -8.20 -14.30
C ASN A 263 -16.29 -7.12 -13.33
N LEU A 264 -17.07 -6.06 -13.14
CA LEU A 264 -16.69 -4.88 -12.34
C LEU A 264 -17.74 -4.62 -11.26
N ASP A 265 -17.35 -3.97 -10.18
CA ASP A 265 -18.25 -3.53 -9.11
C ASP A 265 -18.53 -2.03 -9.24
N GLY A 266 -19.74 -1.58 -8.93
CA GLY A 266 -20.12 -0.17 -9.05
C GLY A 266 -19.31 0.72 -8.11
N CYS A 267 -19.19 2.01 -8.41
CA CYS A 267 -18.48 2.95 -7.54
C CYS A 267 -19.45 3.69 -6.63
N VAL A 268 -18.99 4.02 -5.42
CA VAL A 268 -19.60 5.10 -4.63
C VAL A 268 -18.65 6.29 -4.72
N LEU A 269 -19.08 7.36 -5.36
CA LEU A 269 -18.30 8.58 -5.60
C LEU A 269 -18.97 9.77 -4.91
N GLN A 270 -18.35 10.96 -4.98
CA GLN A 270 -19.04 12.19 -4.59
C GLN A 270 -20.13 12.50 -5.62
N ALA A 271 -21.29 12.99 -5.17
CA ALA A 271 -22.34 13.46 -6.06
C ALA A 271 -21.87 14.69 -6.85
N SER A 272 -22.48 14.92 -8.02
CA SER A 272 -22.19 16.12 -8.82
C SER A 272 -22.76 17.42 -8.23
N SER A 273 -23.74 17.32 -7.33
CA SER A 273 -24.35 18.44 -6.61
C SER A 273 -24.53 18.09 -5.13
N PRO A 274 -23.95 18.85 -4.18
CA PRO A 274 -23.03 19.98 -4.39
C PRO A 274 -21.75 19.56 -5.14
N ALA A 275 -21.00 20.52 -5.67
CA ALA A 275 -19.75 20.22 -6.39
C ALA A 275 -18.81 19.36 -5.52
N PRO A 276 -18.15 18.33 -6.09
CA PRO A 276 -17.21 17.50 -5.36
C PRO A 276 -16.13 18.30 -4.64
N ARG A 277 -15.74 17.85 -3.46
CA ARG A 277 -14.64 18.42 -2.68
C ARG A 277 -13.32 17.85 -3.15
N HIS A 278 -12.28 18.67 -3.14
CA HIS A 278 -10.96 18.30 -3.63
C HIS A 278 -9.98 18.02 -2.50
N LEU A 279 -9.11 17.03 -2.64
CA LEU A 279 -8.02 16.72 -1.71
C LEU A 279 -6.88 17.71 -1.92
N SER A 280 -6.90 18.85 -1.22
CA SER A 280 -6.07 20.01 -1.58
C SER A 280 -4.56 19.74 -1.50
N ASN A 281 -4.13 18.92 -0.54
CA ASN A 281 -2.71 18.60 -0.35
C ASN A 281 -2.20 17.58 -1.38
N LEU A 282 -3.10 16.78 -1.95
CA LEU A 282 -2.77 15.68 -2.86
C LEU A 282 -2.99 16.06 -4.32
N ALA A 283 -3.89 17.00 -4.60
CA ALA A 283 -4.25 17.43 -5.95
C ALA A 283 -3.04 17.75 -6.87
N PRO A 284 -1.94 18.37 -6.40
CA PRO A 284 -0.78 18.66 -7.25
C PRO A 284 0.10 17.42 -7.58
N LYS A 285 -0.06 16.32 -6.83
CA LYS A 285 0.89 15.20 -6.83
C LYS A 285 0.63 14.25 -8.01
N PRO A 286 1.69 13.75 -8.66
CA PRO A 286 1.58 12.54 -9.48
C PRO A 286 1.19 11.35 -8.58
N ILE A 287 0.16 10.61 -8.98
CA ILE A 287 -0.30 9.41 -8.29
C ILE A 287 -0.41 8.28 -9.29
N LEU A 288 0.22 7.15 -9.01
CA LEU A 288 0.06 5.92 -9.78
C LEU A 288 -0.77 4.92 -8.98
N VAL A 289 -1.86 4.41 -9.56
CA VAL A 289 -2.53 3.20 -9.08
C VAL A 289 -2.14 2.04 -9.98
N VAL A 290 -1.65 0.95 -9.40
CA VAL A 290 -1.27 -0.27 -10.12
C VAL A 290 -2.24 -1.38 -9.77
N THR A 291 -2.82 -2.03 -10.78
CA THR A 291 -3.81 -3.10 -10.60
C THR A 291 -3.43 -4.30 -11.45
N ALA A 292 -3.31 -5.47 -10.81
CA ALA A 292 -2.97 -6.72 -11.48
C ALA A 292 -4.19 -7.39 -12.10
N GLU A 293 -3.97 -8.07 -13.22
CA GLU A 293 -5.02 -8.66 -14.05
C GLU A 293 -5.90 -9.66 -13.30
N ALA A 294 -5.31 -10.51 -12.46
CA ALA A 294 -6.03 -11.60 -11.79
C ALA A 294 -6.39 -11.29 -10.33
N SER A 295 -6.08 -10.10 -9.83
CA SER A 295 -6.40 -9.68 -8.46
C SER A 295 -7.88 -9.34 -8.30
N TYR A 296 -8.41 -9.48 -7.08
CA TYR A 296 -9.76 -9.01 -6.76
C TYR A 296 -9.87 -7.48 -6.84
N HIS A 297 -8.75 -6.77 -6.80
CA HIS A 297 -8.69 -5.32 -7.03
C HIS A 297 -9.06 -4.92 -8.47
N ALA A 298 -8.89 -5.81 -9.46
CA ALA A 298 -9.32 -5.57 -10.84
C ALA A 298 -10.83 -5.28 -10.95
N ILE A 299 -11.62 -5.65 -9.95
CA ILE A 299 -13.04 -5.38 -9.88
C ILE A 299 -13.34 -3.90 -9.58
N TYR A 300 -12.51 -3.21 -8.81
CA TYR A 300 -12.90 -1.92 -8.21
C TYR A 300 -11.82 -0.83 -8.17
N ASP A 301 -10.54 -1.10 -8.43
CA ASP A 301 -9.49 -0.08 -8.28
C ASP A 301 -9.74 1.14 -9.18
N TYR A 302 -10.43 0.96 -10.30
CA TYR A 302 -10.89 2.06 -11.15
C TYR A 302 -11.80 3.05 -10.39
N CYS A 303 -12.58 2.60 -9.39
CA CYS A 303 -13.36 3.47 -8.52
C CYS A 303 -12.47 4.37 -7.64
N THR A 304 -11.36 3.83 -7.13
CA THR A 304 -10.35 4.61 -6.38
C THR A 304 -9.74 5.67 -7.28
N VAL A 305 -9.38 5.32 -8.52
CA VAL A 305 -8.84 6.24 -9.53
C VAL A 305 -9.86 7.32 -9.89
N SER A 306 -11.11 6.95 -10.14
CA SER A 306 -12.20 7.88 -10.42
C SER A 306 -12.42 8.85 -9.27
N TYR A 307 -12.38 8.38 -8.03
CA TYR A 307 -12.51 9.24 -6.85
C TYR A 307 -11.34 10.20 -6.70
N LEU A 308 -10.10 9.74 -6.87
CA LEU A 308 -8.90 10.59 -6.82
C LEU A 308 -9.00 11.73 -7.85
N ARG A 309 -9.33 11.39 -9.10
CA ARG A 309 -9.52 12.38 -10.17
C ARG A 309 -10.67 13.34 -9.87
N GLN A 310 -11.80 12.84 -9.39
CA GLN A 310 -12.95 13.64 -8.97
C GLN A 310 -12.60 14.58 -7.81
N ALA A 311 -11.75 14.13 -6.89
CA ALA A 311 -11.24 14.93 -5.78
C ALA A 311 -10.05 15.82 -6.17
N GLY A 312 -9.90 16.16 -7.46
CA GLY A 312 -8.93 17.13 -7.94
C GLY A 312 -7.51 16.59 -8.17
N CYS A 313 -7.24 15.31 -7.92
CA CYS A 313 -5.95 14.68 -8.23
C CYS A 313 -5.88 14.31 -9.72
N ALA A 314 -5.85 15.33 -10.59
CA ALA A 314 -5.94 15.16 -12.04
C ALA A 314 -4.76 14.35 -12.63
N ARG A 315 -3.61 14.35 -11.96
CA ARG A 315 -2.40 13.59 -12.34
C ARG A 315 -2.39 12.17 -11.76
N THR A 316 -3.56 11.56 -11.67
CA THR A 316 -3.69 10.15 -11.26
C THR A 316 -3.68 9.26 -12.49
N ASP A 317 -2.63 8.47 -12.64
CA ASP A 317 -2.50 7.42 -13.65
C ASP A 317 -2.99 6.08 -13.10
N HIS A 318 -3.50 5.24 -13.98
CA HIS A 318 -3.92 3.88 -13.67
C HIS A 318 -3.19 2.91 -14.57
N LEU A 319 -2.26 2.16 -13.99
CA LEU A 319 -1.55 1.08 -14.66
C LEU A 319 -2.26 -0.24 -14.39
N GLU A 320 -3.16 -0.59 -15.29
CA GLU A 320 -3.75 -1.93 -15.35
C GLU A 320 -2.79 -2.87 -16.07
N LEU A 321 -2.18 -3.81 -15.35
CA LEU A 321 -1.07 -4.63 -15.87
C LEU A 321 -1.45 -5.41 -17.13
N GLY A 322 -2.67 -5.97 -17.17
CA GLY A 322 -3.17 -6.70 -18.34
C GLY A 322 -3.28 -5.81 -19.58
N ASN A 323 -3.66 -4.52 -19.43
CA ASN A 323 -3.71 -3.56 -20.53
C ASN A 323 -2.31 -3.13 -20.99
N ALA A 324 -1.32 -3.19 -20.09
CA ALA A 324 0.09 -2.94 -20.38
C ALA A 324 0.83 -4.18 -20.94
N GLY A 325 0.13 -5.29 -21.18
CA GLY A 325 0.72 -6.51 -21.73
C GLY A 325 1.40 -7.42 -20.70
N VAL A 326 1.23 -7.14 -19.39
CA VAL A 326 1.76 -7.94 -18.30
C VAL A 326 0.63 -8.76 -17.68
N HIS A 327 0.66 -10.07 -17.94
CA HIS A 327 -0.48 -10.96 -17.69
C HIS A 327 -0.24 -11.97 -16.57
N GLY A 328 -1.35 -12.38 -15.95
CA GLY A 328 -1.44 -13.49 -15.02
C GLY A 328 -1.08 -13.16 -13.57
N ASN A 329 -0.87 -11.88 -13.27
CA ASN A 329 -0.47 -11.43 -11.95
C ASN A 329 -1.63 -11.33 -10.96
N GLY A 330 -1.39 -11.71 -9.70
CA GLY A 330 -2.32 -11.59 -8.58
C GLY A 330 -1.96 -10.42 -7.66
N HIS A 331 -2.55 -10.40 -6.46
CA HIS A 331 -2.39 -9.30 -5.50
C HIS A 331 -0.95 -9.10 -4.99
N MET A 332 -0.13 -10.16 -5.08
CA MET A 332 1.25 -10.18 -4.60
C MET A 332 2.25 -10.06 -5.76
N PHE A 333 1.88 -9.35 -6.82
CA PHE A 333 2.62 -9.28 -8.09
C PHE A 333 4.10 -8.90 -7.97
N PHE A 334 4.53 -8.18 -6.93
CA PHE A 334 5.94 -7.86 -6.68
C PHE A 334 6.76 -9.06 -6.18
N MET A 335 6.10 -10.15 -5.76
CA MET A 335 6.69 -11.42 -5.36
C MET A 335 6.56 -12.52 -6.43
N GLU A 336 5.83 -12.26 -7.50
CA GLU A 336 5.51 -13.25 -8.53
C GLU A 336 6.67 -13.41 -9.54
N LYS A 337 6.57 -14.41 -10.43
CA LYS A 337 7.66 -14.81 -11.35
C LYS A 337 8.14 -13.66 -12.22
N ASN A 338 7.21 -12.91 -12.82
CA ASN A 338 7.45 -11.78 -13.71
C ASN A 338 7.46 -10.42 -12.98
N SER A 339 7.68 -10.39 -11.65
CA SER A 339 7.66 -9.15 -10.87
C SER A 339 8.66 -8.09 -11.36
N ARG A 340 9.69 -8.49 -12.11
CA ARG A 340 10.65 -7.58 -12.73
C ARG A 340 10.03 -6.74 -13.84
N GLU A 341 9.17 -7.32 -14.69
CA GLU A 341 8.51 -6.60 -15.78
C GLU A 341 7.66 -5.45 -15.22
N ILE A 342 6.97 -5.72 -14.12
CA ILE A 342 6.17 -4.72 -13.41
C ILE A 342 7.07 -3.65 -12.80
N TRP A 343 8.19 -4.05 -12.19
CA TRP A 343 9.16 -3.09 -11.65
C TRP A 343 9.73 -2.18 -12.73
N ASP A 344 10.01 -2.69 -13.94
CA ASP A 344 10.49 -1.88 -15.06
C ASP A 344 9.44 -0.80 -15.44
N LEU A 345 8.15 -1.15 -15.49
CA LEU A 345 7.06 -0.18 -15.71
C LEU A 345 6.96 0.88 -14.61
N LEU A 346 7.17 0.50 -13.35
CA LEU A 346 7.20 1.45 -12.24
C LEU A 346 8.39 2.41 -12.37
N LEU A 347 9.57 1.88 -12.74
CA LEU A 347 10.75 2.70 -12.95
C LEU A 347 10.53 3.70 -14.11
N GLU A 348 9.98 3.24 -15.23
CA GLU A 348 9.63 4.09 -16.37
C GLU A 348 8.66 5.21 -15.96
N TRP A 349 7.62 4.89 -15.18
CA TRP A 349 6.68 5.89 -14.69
C TRP A 349 7.36 6.92 -13.77
N ILE A 350 8.24 6.46 -12.88
CA ILE A 350 9.02 7.33 -11.98
C ILE A 350 9.92 8.26 -12.80
N GLU A 351 10.65 7.73 -13.78
CA GLU A 351 11.57 8.51 -14.62
C GLU A 351 10.83 9.49 -15.54
N TRP A 352 9.67 9.12 -16.06
CA TRP A 352 8.84 10.03 -16.86
C TRP A 352 8.33 11.22 -16.05
N HIS A 353 7.93 10.99 -14.80
CA HIS A 353 7.31 12.04 -13.98
C HIS A 353 8.32 12.89 -13.19
N LEU A 354 9.47 12.31 -12.83
CA LEU A 354 10.41 12.88 -11.86
C LEU A 354 11.87 12.93 -12.36
N GLY A 355 12.13 12.41 -13.56
CA GLY A 355 13.46 12.35 -14.18
C GLY A 355 13.90 13.61 -14.88
#